data_AF-A0A3P7JWL2-F1
#
_entry.id   AF-A0A3P7JWL2-F1
#
_cell.length_a   1.000
_cell.length_b   1.000
_cell.length_c   1.000
_cell.angle_alpha   90.00
_cell.angle_beta   90.00
_cell.angle_gamma   90.00
#
_symmetry.space_group_name_H-M   'P 1'
#
loop_
_entity.id
_entity.type
_entity.pdbx_description
1 polymer ?
#
loop_
_entity_poly.entity_id
_entity_poly.type
_entity_poly.pdbx_seq_one_letter_code
_entity_poly.pdbx_strand_id
1 'polypeptide(L)' 'METPTGLKMVMNTDPSAVGIPELIRAIYQVRPIPLQLFPFQIYVDTVMKNPLIDTSTQISSDLFASRVDQIVCGHSSYI' A
#
# COMPACT_ATOMS: atom_id res chain seq x y z
N MET A 1 4.16 -6.10 -8.09
CA MET A 1 5.25 -5.11 -7.89
C MET A 1 6.24 -5.70 -6.89
N GLU A 2 7.53 -5.61 -7.15
CA GLU A 2 8.57 -6.05 -6.21
C GLU A 2 9.46 -4.85 -5.88
N THR A 3 9.84 -4.74 -4.61
CA THR A 3 10.68 -3.66 -4.11
C THR A 3 12.14 -4.14 -4.02
N PRO A 4 13.13 -3.23 -4.04
CA PRO A 4 14.54 -3.60 -3.86
C PRO A 4 14.84 -4.29 -2.51
N THR A 5 13.93 -4.17 -1.54
CA THR A 5 14.00 -4.84 -0.24
C THR A 5 13.45 -6.27 -0.25
N GLY A 6 13.03 -6.78 -1.42
CA GLY A 6 12.44 -8.10 -1.57
C GLY A 6 10.96 -8.17 -1.19
N LEU A 7 10.31 -7.04 -0.90
CA LEU A 7 8.87 -7.02 -0.61
C LEU A 7 8.09 -7.15 -1.92
N LYS A 8 7.24 -8.18 -1.99
CA LYS A 8 6.40 -8.45 -3.15
C LYS A 8 4.95 -8.10 -2.87
N MET A 9 4.43 -7.13 -3.61
CA MET A 9 3.02 -6.76 -3.60
C MET A 9 2.31 -7.39 -4.79
N VAL A 10 1.28 -8.18 -4.48
CA VAL A 10 0.44 -8.89 -5.44
C VAL A 10 -1.00 -8.46 -5.21
N MET A 11 -1.67 -8.07 -6.29
CA MET A 11 -3.08 -7.71 -6.29
C MET A 11 -3.71 -8.37 -7.51
N ASN A 12 -4.78 -9.13 -7.28
CA ASN A 12 -5.57 -9.74 -8.35
C ASN A 12 -6.71 -8.77 -8.68
N THR A 13 -6.87 -8.46 -9.95
CA THR A 13 -7.91 -7.57 -10.46
C THR A 13 -8.53 -8.16 -11.72
N ASP A 14 -9.62 -7.58 -12.19
CA ASP A 14 -10.13 -7.89 -13.51
C ASP A 14 -9.11 -7.49 -14.60
N PRO A 15 -9.12 -8.16 -15.77
CA PRO A 15 -8.21 -7.82 -16.87
C PRO A 15 -8.41 -6.42 -17.46
N SER A 16 -9.57 -5.79 -17.25
CA SER A 16 -9.87 -4.43 -17.69
C SER A 16 -9.46 -3.34 -16.69
N ALA A 17 -8.96 -3.72 -15.51
CA ALA A 17 -8.61 -2.79 -14.46
C ALA A 17 -7.44 -1.90 -14.87
N VAL A 18 -7.67 -0.60 -14.87
CA VAL A 18 -6.64 0.43 -15.11
C VAL A 18 -6.17 1.03 -13.78
N GLY A 19 -4.96 1.59 -13.73
CA GLY A 19 -4.45 2.29 -12.54
C GLY A 19 -3.97 1.39 -11.37
N ILE A 20 -3.96 0.06 -11.55
CA ILE A 20 -3.53 -0.90 -10.51
C ILE A 20 -2.06 -0.73 -10.10
N PRO A 21 -1.10 -0.52 -11.02
CA PRO A 21 0.29 -0.25 -10.64
C PRO A 21 0.44 1.00 -9.75
N GLU A 22 -0.36 2.04 -9.98
CA GLU A 22 -0.41 3.28 -9.22
C GLU A 22 -1.04 3.07 -7.85
N LEU A 23 -2.12 2.28 -7.78
CA LEU A 23 -2.74 1.84 -6.52
C LEU A 23 -1.75 1.05 -5.65
N ILE A 24 -1.06 0.06 -6.23
CA ILE A 24 -0.04 -0.73 -5.52
C ILE A 24 1.11 0.17 -5.06
N ARG A 25 1.53 1.13 -5.89
CA ARG A 25 2.51 2.13 -5.48
C ARG A 25 2.01 2.97 -4.32
N ALA A 26 0.77 3.45 -4.33
CA ALA A 26 0.21 4.25 -3.23
C ALA A 26 0.18 3.49 -1.90
N ILE A 27 -0.04 2.17 -1.92
CA ILE A 27 0.05 1.32 -0.72
C ILE A 27 1.48 1.26 -0.17
N TYR A 28 2.50 1.26 -1.05
CA TYR A 28 3.91 1.15 -0.69
C TYR A 28 4.65 2.48 -0.43
N GLN A 29 4.29 3.55 -1.15
CA GLN A 29 5.27 4.49 -1.70
C GLN A 29 6.25 5.10 -0.69
N VAL A 30 7.54 4.83 -0.90
CA VAL A 30 8.68 5.62 -0.42
C VAL A 30 9.08 6.56 -1.57
N ARG A 31 8.61 7.82 -1.57
CA ARG A 31 9.00 8.80 -2.61
C ARG A 31 9.90 9.89 -2.04
N PRO A 32 11.11 10.09 -2.59
CA PRO A 32 11.86 11.33 -2.45
C PRO A 32 11.50 12.27 -3.61
N ILE A 33 10.30 12.87 -3.64
CA ILE A 33 10.01 13.98 -4.57
C ILE A 33 9.10 15.01 -3.88
N PRO A 34 9.54 16.28 -3.76
CA PRO A 34 8.79 17.33 -3.09
C PRO A 34 7.87 18.04 -4.09
N LEU A 35 6.76 17.44 -4.52
CA LEU A 35 5.69 18.21 -5.17
C LEU A 35 4.34 17.47 -5.07
N GLN A 36 3.49 18.03 -4.21
CA GLN A 36 2.03 17.96 -4.13
C GLN A 36 1.30 16.63 -3.79
N LEU A 37 0.72 16.67 -2.58
CA LEU A 37 -0.71 16.44 -2.25
C LEU A 37 -1.28 15.03 -2.00
N PHE A 38 -0.46 14.00 -1.75
CA PHE A 38 -0.95 12.79 -1.07
C PHE A 38 0.09 12.21 -0.11
N PRO A 39 0.09 12.59 1.19
CA PRO A 39 1.05 12.10 2.17
C PRO A 39 0.57 10.83 2.87
N PHE A 40 0.09 9.82 2.12
CA PHE A 40 -0.40 8.58 2.75
C PHE A 40 0.46 7.39 2.35
N GLN A 41 1.41 7.06 3.24
CA GLN A 41 2.33 5.93 3.09
C GLN A 41 1.84 4.78 3.98
N ILE A 42 0.85 4.01 3.53
CA ILE A 42 0.13 3.08 4.42
C ILE A 42 1.08 2.05 5.04
N TYR A 43 1.91 1.38 4.24
CA TYR A 43 2.84 0.38 4.74
C TYR A 43 3.95 0.99 5.62
N VAL A 44 4.58 2.08 5.19
CA VAL A 44 5.71 2.66 5.94
C VAL A 44 5.27 3.28 7.26
N ASP A 45 4.19 4.08 7.25
CA ASP A 45 3.72 4.78 8.46
C ASP A 45 3.12 3.84 9.50
N THR A 46 2.42 2.79 9.06
CA THR A 46 1.71 1.91 10.00
C THR A 46 2.51 0.67 10.39
N VAL A 47 3.40 0.19 9.51
CA VAL A 47 4.19 -1.04 9.72
C VAL A 47 5.64 -0.70 10.06
N MET A 48 6.37 -0.01 9.18
CA MET A 48 7.82 0.20 9.35
C MET A 48 8.17 1.16 10.50
N LYS A 49 7.32 2.17 10.75
CA LYS A 49 7.51 3.07 11.90
C LYS A 49 7.05 2.47 13.22
N ASN A 50 6.36 1.32 13.20
CA ASN A 50 5.87 0.69 14.41
C ASN A 50 6.82 -0.43 14.84
N PRO A 51 7.67 -0.21 15.86
CA PRO A 51 8.63 -1.22 16.31
C PRO A 51 7.97 -2.44 16.97
N LEU A 52 6.67 -2.37 17.25
CA LEU A 52 5.90 -3.48 17.82
C LEU A 52 5.38 -4.46 16.75
N ILE A 53 5.47 -4.10 15.47
CA ILE A 53 5.03 -4.97 14.38
C ILE A 53 6.22 -5.76 13.86
N ASP A 54 6.12 -7.08 14.01
CA ASP A 54 7.08 -7.99 13.43
C ASP A 54 6.79 -8.18 11.92
N THR A 55 7.68 -7.61 11.11
CA THR A 55 7.62 -7.64 9.64
C THR A 55 7.91 -9.01 9.04
N SER A 56 8.41 -9.96 9.84
CA SER A 56 8.59 -11.36 9.44
C SER A 56 7.29 -12.17 9.57
N THR A 57 6.27 -11.62 10.23
CA THR A 57 4.98 -12.27 10.49
C THR A 57 3.84 -11.56 9.78
N GLN A 58 2.64 -12.13 9.85
CA GLN A 58 1.44 -11.49 9.31
C GLN A 58 1.16 -10.17 10.03
N ILE A 59 1.02 -9.09 9.27
CA ILE A 59 0.69 -7.76 9.80
C ILE A 59 -0.73 -7.80 10.37
N SER A 60 -0.85 -7.69 11.70
CA SER A 60 -2.12 -7.69 12.44
C SER A 60 -2.65 -6.28 12.77
N SER A 61 -2.11 -5.25 12.13
CA SER A 61 -2.48 -3.85 12.40
C SER A 61 -3.85 -3.50 11.79
N ASP A 62 -4.84 -3.25 12.66
CA ASP A 62 -6.17 -2.77 12.25
C ASP A 62 -6.09 -1.43 11.50
N LEU A 63 -5.14 -0.57 11.88
CA LEU A 63 -4.90 0.70 11.20
C LEU A 63 -4.39 0.46 9.78
N PHE A 64 -3.47 -0.49 9.59
CA PHE A 64 -3.01 -0.87 8.25
C PHE A 64 -4.18 -1.42 7.43
N ALA A 65 -4.94 -2.36 7.97
CA ALA A 65 -6.08 -2.98 7.30
C ALA A 65 -7.14 -1.95 6.88
N SER A 66 -7.57 -1.09 7.80
CA SER A 66 -8.58 -0.05 7.53
C SER A 66 -8.13 0.94 6.46
N ARG A 67 -6.84 1.28 6.40
CA ARG A 67 -6.30 2.21 5.40
C ARG A 67 -6.17 1.58 4.03
N VAL A 68 -5.73 0.33 3.96
CA VAL A 68 -5.72 -0.44 2.71
C VAL A 68 -7.14 -0.59 2.19
N ASP A 69 -8.11 -0.88 3.06
CA ASP A 69 -9.51 -0.98 2.68
C ASP A 69 -10.04 0.34 2.09
N GLN A 70 -9.79 1.48 2.74
CA GLN A 70 -10.20 2.79 2.23
C GLN A 70 -9.67 3.11 0.82
N ILE A 71 -8.41 2.79 0.53
CA ILE A 71 -7.81 3.11 -0.76
C ILE A 71 -8.24 2.12 -1.86
N VAL A 72 -8.45 0.85 -1.50
CA VAL A 72 -8.92 -0.17 -2.43
C VAL A 72 -10.39 0.04 -2.76
N CYS A 73 -11.25 0.21 -1.74
CA CYS A 73 -12.68 0.46 -1.91
C CYS A 73 -12.97 1.82 -2.58
N GLY A 74 -12.08 2.80 -2.42
CA GLY A 74 -12.18 4.09 -3.10
C GLY A 74 -11.68 4.07 -4.56
N HIS A 75 -11.11 2.96 -5.03
CA HIS A 75 -10.56 2.87 -6.37
C HIS A 75 -11.66 2.66 -7.42
N SER A 76 -11.55 3.30 -8.58
CA SER A 76 -12.55 3.21 -9.66
C SER A 76 -12.76 1.81 -10.23
N SER A 77 -11.79 0.92 -10.01
CA SER A 77 -11.84 -0.49 -10.44
C SER A 77 -12.40 -1.42 -9.35
N TYR A 78 -12.80 -0.89 -8.20
CA TYR A 78 -13.48 -1.65 -7.16
C TYR A 78 -14.99 -1.61 -7.42
N ILE A 79 -15.56 -2.78 -7.74
CA ILE A 79 -16.97 -2.97 -8.15
C ILE A 79 -17.63 -3.99 -7.25
#